data_AF-A0A536K7I2-F1
#
_entry.id   AF-A0A536K7I2-F1
#
_cell.length_a   1.000
_cell.length_b   1.000
_cell.length_c   1.000
_cell.angle_alpha   90.00
_cell.angle_beta   90.00
_cell.angle_gamma   90.00
#
_symmetry.space_group_name_H-M   'P 1'
#
loop_
_entity.id
_entity.type
_entity.pdbx_description
1 polymer ?
#
loop_
_entity_poly.entity_id
_entity_poly.type
_entity_poly.pdbx_seq_one_letter_code
_entity_poly.pdbx_strand_id
1 'polypeptide(L)'
;MTRTPLMRQVQQLAHDHRLADQHGIPVAAVRERRAAISRRQFLKGGTAGAAGLALAGPWSLAQAAFAATPRIGIIGAGISGLTAALTLQDAGIRAIVYEASTRIGGRMHSDSPITNPNGSSTWANAQTSEWCGELIDQGHKTILRLAQRFGLATVNLLAGEPNGSEDTYYFFGQYYPKDQADADFQPVHNALQGDVQVASYPTTYRINTPGGIALDNMSAYDWIERKVPGGHTSPMGQLLDVAYNIEYGAETTDQSALNLVYLLGYSAKPGNFAIFGASNEKYHIVGGNQRLPETIAANLVEPVATGWRMTAIGFNRDGSIAVTFSAGGQAAVRNFDRVILALPFAVLRTLNYRKANFDSMKNTAIQELGGGRNDKLQLQFTSRYWNQSNVAGSFAPSTPYSSAAANPQVTAYAKTFLDQIEPVYPGIGRAWNGRATLSVPALDPNLNCSYSYWKVGQYHGFSGYEKARQPFPNGPIHFAGEHCSQDFQGFMEGGASEGARAANEILHDYKAGIFP
;
A
#
# COMPACT_ATOMS: atom_id res chain seq x y z
N MET A 1 -18.90 3.47 14.79
CA MET A 1 -19.81 2.33 15.10
C MET A 1 -19.89 2.14 16.61
N THR A 2 -21.07 1.78 17.13
CA THR A 2 -21.44 1.87 18.56
C THR A 2 -21.00 0.66 19.40
N ARG A 3 -20.43 0.90 20.58
CA ARG A 3 -19.81 -0.12 21.46
C ARG A 3 -20.80 -0.78 22.44
N THR A 4 -21.83 -1.45 21.94
CA THR A 4 -22.83 -2.11 22.82
C THR A 4 -22.20 -3.21 23.68
N PRO A 5 -22.75 -3.52 24.88
CA PRO A 5 -22.30 -4.65 25.70
C PRO A 5 -22.48 -6.00 24.99
N LEU A 6 -23.58 -6.17 24.26
CA LEU A 6 -23.88 -7.38 23.48
C LEU A 6 -22.82 -7.65 22.40
N MET A 7 -22.41 -6.61 21.64
CA MET A 7 -21.36 -6.78 20.62
C MET A 7 -20.02 -7.19 21.23
N ARG A 8 -19.69 -6.69 22.43
CA ARG A 8 -18.51 -7.15 23.18
C ARG A 8 -18.60 -8.63 23.60
N GLN A 9 -19.78 -9.10 24.01
CA GLN A 9 -20.00 -10.53 24.31
C GLN A 9 -19.84 -11.41 23.06
N VAL A 10 -20.40 -11.00 21.91
CA VAL A 10 -20.24 -11.71 20.63
C VAL A 10 -18.79 -11.74 20.16
N GLN A 11 -18.08 -10.60 20.24
CA GLN A 11 -16.65 -10.52 19.91
C GLN A 11 -15.81 -11.40 20.84
N GLN A 12 -16.13 -11.45 22.13
CA GLN A 12 -15.46 -12.34 23.08
C GLN A 12 -15.75 -13.82 22.79
N LEU A 13 -16.99 -14.19 22.46
CA LEU A 13 -17.37 -15.55 22.05
C LEU A 13 -16.57 -16.04 20.83
N ALA A 14 -16.41 -15.19 19.82
CA ALA A 14 -15.64 -15.50 18.62
C ALA A 14 -14.11 -15.56 18.88
N HIS A 15 -13.61 -14.77 19.84
CA HIS A 15 -12.21 -14.84 20.27
C HIS A 15 -11.92 -16.10 21.11
N ASP A 16 -12.84 -16.49 21.99
CA ASP A 16 -12.74 -17.69 22.82
C ASP A 16 -12.71 -18.98 21.98
N HIS A 17 -13.48 -19.03 20.88
CA HIS A 17 -13.39 -20.12 19.91
C HIS A 17 -12.04 -20.13 19.18
N ARG A 18 -11.63 -19.02 18.55
CA ARG A 18 -10.35 -18.98 17.82
C ARG A 18 -9.14 -19.37 18.69
N LEU A 19 -9.13 -19.00 19.98
CA LEU A 19 -8.08 -19.44 20.91
C LEU A 19 -8.19 -20.91 21.33
N ALA A 20 -9.39 -21.50 21.35
CA ALA A 20 -9.58 -22.92 21.56
C ALA A 20 -9.03 -23.72 20.37
N ASP A 21 -9.40 -23.31 19.16
CA ASP A 21 -8.99 -23.90 17.88
C ASP A 21 -7.46 -23.80 17.69
N GLN A 22 -6.88 -22.62 17.89
CA GLN A 22 -5.43 -22.34 17.78
C GLN A 22 -4.56 -23.11 18.78
N HIS A 23 -5.13 -23.62 19.87
CA HIS A 23 -4.39 -24.31 20.92
C HIS A 23 -4.83 -25.77 21.14
N GLY A 24 -5.79 -26.28 20.36
CA GLY A 24 -6.30 -27.66 20.49
C GLY A 24 -6.93 -27.97 21.85
N ILE A 25 -7.53 -26.98 22.51
CA ILE A 25 -8.12 -27.12 23.87
C ILE A 25 -9.60 -26.73 23.88
N PRO A 26 -10.44 -27.31 24.74
CA PRO A 26 -11.85 -26.92 24.84
C PRO A 26 -12.03 -25.43 25.18
N VAL A 27 -13.06 -24.79 24.60
CA VAL A 27 -13.45 -23.39 24.87
C VAL A 27 -13.67 -23.13 26.38
N ALA A 28 -14.09 -24.15 27.14
CA ALA A 28 -14.17 -24.08 28.60
C ALA A 28 -12.82 -23.76 29.26
N ALA A 29 -11.74 -24.43 28.87
CA ALA A 29 -10.40 -24.21 29.42
C ALA A 29 -9.84 -22.82 29.06
N VAL A 30 -10.18 -22.27 27.89
CA VAL A 30 -9.87 -20.88 27.53
C VAL A 30 -10.57 -19.89 28.48
N ARG A 31 -11.86 -20.13 28.76
CA ARG A 31 -12.66 -19.30 29.67
C ARG A 31 -12.19 -19.38 31.12
N GLU A 32 -11.82 -20.57 31.59
CA GLU A 32 -11.25 -20.78 32.93
C GLU A 32 -9.90 -20.06 33.09
N ARG A 33 -8.99 -20.18 32.11
CA ARG A 33 -7.72 -19.45 32.11
C ARG A 33 -7.95 -17.93 32.16
N ARG A 34 -8.92 -17.40 31.41
CA ARG A 34 -9.29 -15.98 31.47
C ARG A 34 -9.89 -15.59 32.84
N ALA A 35 -10.75 -16.43 33.42
CA ALA A 35 -11.34 -16.19 34.74
C ALA A 35 -10.29 -16.24 35.88
N ALA A 36 -9.27 -17.09 35.75
CA ALA A 36 -8.12 -17.10 36.65
C ALA A 36 -7.32 -15.78 36.52
N ILE A 37 -7.07 -15.30 35.31
CA ILE A 37 -6.38 -14.01 35.06
C ILE A 37 -7.16 -12.84 35.66
N SER A 38 -8.48 -12.74 35.42
CA SER A 38 -9.28 -11.64 35.97
C SER A 38 -9.37 -11.66 37.50
N ARG A 39 -9.45 -12.84 38.13
CA ARG A 39 -9.35 -12.98 39.59
C ARG A 39 -7.96 -12.57 40.12
N ARG A 40 -6.88 -12.89 39.39
CA ARG A 40 -5.50 -12.48 39.72
C ARG A 40 -5.26 -10.98 39.55
N GLN A 41 -5.99 -10.32 38.64
CA GLN A 41 -6.00 -8.86 38.47
C GLN A 41 -6.84 -8.18 39.56
N PHE A 42 -8.01 -8.72 39.90
CA PHE A 42 -8.85 -8.22 40.99
C PHE A 42 -8.11 -8.22 42.34
N LEU A 43 -7.39 -9.31 42.65
CA LEU A 43 -6.53 -9.41 43.84
C LEU A 43 -5.31 -8.47 43.83
N LYS A 44 -4.97 -7.84 42.69
CA LYS A 44 -3.94 -6.78 42.60
C LYS A 44 -4.51 -5.36 42.67
N GLY A 45 -5.83 -5.19 42.60
CA GLY A 45 -6.51 -3.88 42.67
C GLY A 45 -7.12 -3.54 44.03
N GLY A 46 -6.86 -4.35 45.07
CA GLY A 46 -7.67 -4.39 46.29
C GLY A 46 -6.97 -4.13 47.63
N THR A 47 -5.71 -3.67 47.64
CA THR A 47 -4.97 -3.38 48.89
C THR A 47 -4.06 -2.15 48.77
N ALA A 48 -4.56 -1.00 49.21
CA ALA A 48 -3.76 0.21 49.47
C ALA A 48 -4.18 0.79 50.82
N GLY A 49 -3.44 0.48 51.90
CA GLY A 49 -3.91 0.71 53.27
C GLY A 49 -2.83 0.63 54.35
N ALA A 50 -1.94 1.65 54.36
CA ALA A 50 -1.08 2.06 55.48
C ALA A 50 0.09 1.17 55.97
N ALA A 51 1.04 1.86 56.62
CA ALA A 51 2.15 1.40 57.47
C ALA A 51 3.32 0.59 56.84
N GLY A 52 4.52 1.17 56.90
CA GLY A 52 5.79 0.53 56.51
C GLY A 52 6.95 1.52 56.41
N LEU A 53 7.54 1.91 57.54
CA LEU A 53 8.74 2.76 57.59
C LEU A 53 10.02 1.91 57.66
N ALA A 54 11.13 2.47 57.15
CA ALA A 54 12.45 1.84 56.96
C ALA A 54 12.45 0.72 55.88
N LEU A 55 13.55 0.47 55.14
CA LEU A 55 14.93 0.95 55.31
C LEU A 55 15.43 1.71 54.07
N ALA A 56 16.28 2.73 54.28
CA ALA A 56 17.09 3.29 53.22
C ALA A 56 18.30 2.38 52.97
N GLY A 57 18.47 1.89 51.74
CA GLY A 57 19.58 1.05 51.31
C GLY A 57 19.98 1.36 49.86
N PRO A 58 21.20 1.02 49.42
CA PRO A 58 21.88 1.68 48.29
C PRO A 58 21.36 1.31 46.87
N TRP A 59 20.17 0.73 46.73
CA TRP A 59 19.59 0.37 45.41
C TRP A 59 18.82 1.51 44.73
N SER A 60 18.61 2.64 45.40
CA SER A 60 17.89 3.81 44.87
C SER A 60 18.71 4.73 43.94
N LEU A 61 20.02 4.50 43.77
CA LEU A 61 20.86 5.28 42.85
C LEU A 61 20.94 4.72 41.41
N ALA A 62 20.25 3.60 41.12
CA ALA A 62 20.16 3.01 39.78
C ALA A 62 18.94 3.51 38.96
N GLN A 63 18.00 4.25 39.56
CA GLN A 63 16.81 4.79 38.88
C GLN A 63 16.89 6.29 38.56
N ALA A 64 18.11 6.84 38.54
CA ALA A 64 18.41 8.22 38.13
C ALA A 64 19.41 8.32 36.97
N ALA A 65 19.58 7.24 36.20
CA ALA A 65 19.89 7.41 34.79
C ALA A 65 18.68 8.12 34.16
N PHE A 66 18.88 9.33 33.61
CA PHE A 66 17.87 9.95 32.76
C PHE A 66 17.55 8.96 31.63
N ALA A 67 16.31 8.46 31.58
CA ALA A 67 15.90 7.52 30.54
C ALA A 67 16.19 8.14 29.17
N ALA A 68 17.11 7.51 28.42
CA ALA A 68 17.63 8.10 27.19
C ALA A 68 16.46 8.34 26.23
N THR A 69 16.36 9.56 25.67
CA THR A 69 15.28 9.87 24.74
C THR A 69 15.40 8.93 23.53
N PRO A 70 14.39 8.09 23.22
CA PRO A 70 14.55 7.03 22.23
C PRO A 70 14.91 7.59 20.85
N ARG A 71 15.97 7.07 20.26
CA ARG A 71 16.43 7.49 18.93
C ARG A 71 15.73 6.64 17.89
N ILE A 72 14.60 7.13 17.37
CA ILE A 72 13.81 6.41 16.38
C ILE A 72 14.00 7.07 15.01
N GLY A 73 14.52 6.30 14.06
CA GLY A 73 14.72 6.73 12.66
C GLY A 73 13.65 6.15 11.75
N ILE A 74 13.11 6.96 10.83
CA ILE A 74 12.14 6.53 9.82
C ILE A 74 12.71 6.87 8.44
N ILE A 75 12.77 5.89 7.54
CA ILE A 75 13.38 6.05 6.21
C ILE A 75 12.28 6.07 5.15
N GLY A 76 12.06 7.23 4.54
CA GLY A 76 11.04 7.53 3.53
C GLY A 76 9.89 8.38 4.08
N ALA A 77 9.70 9.59 3.53
CA ALA A 77 8.56 10.48 3.79
C ALA A 77 7.41 10.28 2.80
N GLY A 78 7.19 9.03 2.36
CA GLY A 78 5.90 8.60 1.84
C GLY A 78 4.86 8.48 2.95
N ILE A 79 3.59 8.30 2.59
CA ILE A 79 2.47 8.24 3.54
C ILE A 79 2.65 7.20 4.67
N SER A 80 3.39 6.12 4.41
CA SER A 80 3.75 5.10 5.41
C SER A 80 4.63 5.67 6.53
N GLY A 81 5.82 6.18 6.20
CA GLY A 81 6.74 6.73 7.20
C GLY A 81 6.17 7.94 7.93
N LEU A 82 5.38 8.76 7.24
CA LEU A 82 4.69 9.90 7.84
C LEU A 82 3.55 9.49 8.78
N THR A 83 2.75 8.48 8.42
CA THR A 83 1.73 7.93 9.33
C THR A 83 2.38 7.25 10.53
N ALA A 84 3.55 6.61 10.35
CA ALA A 84 4.33 6.05 11.44
C ALA A 84 4.84 7.14 12.40
N ALA A 85 5.45 8.22 11.87
CA ALA A 85 5.91 9.36 12.65
C ALA A 85 4.77 10.02 13.45
N LEU A 86 3.63 10.26 12.78
CA LEU A 86 2.42 10.81 13.39
C LEU A 86 1.87 9.91 14.51
N THR A 87 1.87 8.59 14.30
CA THR A 87 1.41 7.60 15.30
C THR A 87 2.32 7.56 16.54
N LEU A 88 3.64 7.74 16.38
CA LEU A 88 4.57 7.87 17.49
C LEU A 88 4.37 9.19 18.24
N GLN A 89 4.22 10.30 17.50
CA GLN A 89 3.98 11.64 18.04
C GLN A 89 2.67 11.72 18.85
N ASP A 90 1.58 11.12 18.35
CA ASP A 90 0.30 11.03 19.06
C ASP A 90 0.41 10.28 20.40
N ALA A 91 1.43 9.43 20.55
CA ALA A 91 1.76 8.73 21.79
C ALA A 91 2.86 9.43 22.64
N GLY A 92 3.27 10.65 22.26
CA GLY A 92 4.30 11.44 22.94
C GLY A 92 5.75 11.02 22.62
N ILE A 93 5.95 10.13 21.64
CA ILE A 93 7.26 9.58 21.27
C ILE A 93 7.78 10.28 20.02
N ARG A 94 9.01 10.78 20.07
CA ARG A 94 9.65 11.49 18.95
C ARG A 94 10.40 10.53 18.03
N ALA A 95 10.34 10.80 16.73
CA ALA A 95 11.05 10.09 15.68
C ALA A 95 11.39 11.06 14.56
N ILE A 96 12.55 10.87 13.93
CA ILE A 96 13.00 11.69 12.81
C ILE A 96 12.84 10.94 11.48
N VAL A 97 12.18 11.59 10.52
CA VAL A 97 11.96 11.07 9.17
C VAL A 97 13.05 11.59 8.23
N TYR A 98 13.73 10.70 7.53
CA TYR A 98 14.69 11.02 6.47
C TYR A 98 14.10 10.69 5.11
N GLU A 99 14.19 11.61 4.16
CA GLU A 99 13.69 11.46 2.79
C GLU A 99 14.85 11.68 1.79
N ALA A 100 14.95 10.80 0.79
CA ALA A 100 16.00 10.86 -0.21
C ALA A 100 15.79 12.00 -1.22
N SER A 101 14.52 12.29 -1.54
CA SER A 101 14.10 13.38 -2.40
C SER A 101 14.08 14.74 -1.66
N THR A 102 13.95 15.82 -2.43
CA THR A 102 13.55 17.14 -1.92
C THR A 102 12.03 17.28 -1.75
N ARG A 103 11.24 16.34 -2.31
CA ARG A 103 9.76 16.33 -2.30
C ARG A 103 9.21 15.31 -1.29
N ILE A 104 8.12 15.66 -0.62
CA ILE A 104 7.40 14.81 0.33
C ILE A 104 6.27 14.02 -0.38
N GLY A 105 5.92 12.84 0.14
CA GLY A 105 4.78 12.04 -0.33
C GLY A 105 5.14 10.82 -1.19
N GLY A 106 6.30 10.79 -1.83
CA GLY A 106 6.77 9.65 -2.62
C GLY A 106 5.82 9.33 -3.78
N ARG A 107 5.13 8.18 -3.72
CA ARG A 107 4.12 7.75 -4.71
C ARG A 107 2.78 8.48 -4.63
N MET A 108 2.62 9.42 -3.70
CA MET A 108 1.59 10.47 -3.81
C MET A 108 2.29 11.68 -4.43
N HIS A 109 1.93 12.01 -5.68
CA HIS A 109 2.57 13.05 -6.49
C HIS A 109 1.49 13.70 -7.37
N SER A 110 1.23 14.98 -7.16
CA SER A 110 0.11 15.70 -7.79
C SER A 110 0.62 16.96 -8.49
N ASP A 111 0.29 17.16 -9.77
CA ASP A 111 0.42 18.45 -10.44
C ASP A 111 -0.86 19.26 -10.20
N SER A 112 -0.75 20.31 -9.39
CA SER A 112 -1.79 21.34 -9.21
C SER A 112 -1.17 22.66 -8.74
N PRO A 113 -1.86 23.80 -8.88
CA PRO A 113 -1.41 25.08 -8.30
C PRO A 113 -1.31 25.10 -6.76
N ILE A 114 -1.75 24.04 -6.06
CA ILE A 114 -1.68 23.92 -4.59
C ILE A 114 -0.46 23.11 -4.16
N THR A 115 -0.02 22.12 -4.96
CA THR A 115 1.11 21.23 -4.65
C THR A 115 2.41 21.65 -5.35
N ASN A 116 2.34 22.45 -6.42
CA ASN A 116 3.52 23.00 -7.09
C ASN A 116 4.05 24.25 -6.33
N PRO A 117 5.32 24.29 -5.84
CA PRO A 117 5.82 25.35 -4.95
C PRO A 117 5.80 26.79 -5.49
N ASN A 118 5.62 26.97 -6.79
CA ASN A 118 5.55 28.25 -7.50
C ASN A 118 4.11 28.61 -7.92
N GLY A 119 3.10 27.81 -7.56
CA GLY A 119 1.71 27.99 -7.98
C GLY A 119 1.43 27.69 -9.46
N SER A 120 2.37 27.14 -10.22
CA SER A 120 2.12 26.76 -11.63
C SER A 120 1.31 25.46 -11.74
N SER A 121 0.89 25.08 -12.94
CA SER A 121 0.46 23.72 -13.27
C SER A 121 0.60 23.48 -14.77
N THR A 122 0.73 22.21 -15.20
CA THR A 122 0.65 21.86 -16.63
C THR A 122 -0.74 22.14 -17.21
N TRP A 123 -1.77 22.23 -16.38
CA TRP A 123 -3.16 22.24 -16.81
C TRP A 123 -3.79 23.63 -16.94
N ALA A 124 -4.66 23.80 -17.94
CA ALA A 124 -5.59 24.91 -17.95
C ALA A 124 -6.61 24.78 -16.80
N ASN A 125 -7.22 25.89 -16.40
CA ASN A 125 -8.32 25.98 -15.43
C ASN A 125 -8.01 25.39 -14.03
N ALA A 126 -6.73 25.38 -13.63
CA ALA A 126 -6.26 24.87 -12.33
C ALA A 126 -6.69 23.42 -12.02
N GLN A 127 -6.89 22.59 -13.05
CA GLN A 127 -7.14 21.16 -12.87
C GLN A 127 -5.95 20.48 -12.19
N THR A 128 -6.23 19.38 -11.49
CA THR A 128 -5.24 18.55 -10.81
C THR A 128 -5.06 17.24 -11.56
N SER A 129 -3.84 16.73 -11.66
CA SER A 129 -3.58 15.35 -12.06
C SER A 129 -2.67 14.66 -11.06
N GLU A 130 -3.05 13.47 -10.60
CA GLU A 130 -2.13 12.61 -9.88
C GLU A 130 -1.19 11.91 -10.88
N TRP A 131 0.10 12.14 -10.74
CA TRP A 131 1.14 11.46 -11.50
C TRP A 131 1.40 10.04 -10.96
N CYS A 132 0.88 9.66 -9.79
CA CYS A 132 0.92 8.27 -9.34
C CYS A 132 -0.38 7.90 -8.59
N GLY A 133 -0.31 7.57 -7.30
CA GLY A 133 -1.42 7.04 -6.51
C GLY A 133 -2.59 8.02 -6.38
N GLU A 134 -3.72 7.70 -7.02
CA GLU A 134 -4.89 8.59 -7.10
C GLU A 134 -6.10 8.09 -6.34
N LEU A 135 -6.48 6.84 -6.55
CA LEU A 135 -7.84 6.39 -6.30
C LEU A 135 -7.97 5.88 -4.86
N ILE A 136 -8.99 6.39 -4.17
CA ILE A 136 -9.28 6.11 -2.77
C ILE A 136 -10.69 5.53 -2.69
N ASP A 137 -10.76 4.21 -2.54
CA ASP A 137 -12.01 3.49 -2.29
C ASP A 137 -12.79 4.04 -1.10
N GLN A 138 -14.11 3.87 -1.14
CA GLN A 138 -14.95 3.98 0.05
C GLN A 138 -14.51 3.01 1.16
N GLY A 139 -13.79 1.93 0.83
CA GLY A 139 -13.14 1.00 1.75
C GLY A 139 -11.94 1.56 2.55
N HIS A 140 -11.17 2.50 2.01
CA HIS A 140 -9.87 2.96 2.53
C HIS A 140 -9.97 3.84 3.80
N LYS A 141 -10.25 3.20 4.95
CA LYS A 141 -10.61 3.92 6.18
C LYS A 141 -9.44 4.72 6.79
N THR A 142 -8.20 4.31 6.63
CA THR A 142 -7.03 4.97 7.22
C THR A 142 -6.71 6.25 6.47
N ILE A 143 -6.63 6.21 5.13
CA ILE A 143 -6.48 7.41 4.30
C ILE A 143 -7.65 8.37 4.51
N LEU A 144 -8.90 7.89 4.48
CA LEU A 144 -10.07 8.75 4.69
C LEU A 144 -10.11 9.38 6.10
N ARG A 145 -9.68 8.66 7.15
CA ARG A 145 -9.55 9.23 8.52
C ARG A 145 -8.42 10.25 8.62
N LEU A 146 -7.30 10.04 7.93
CA LEU A 146 -6.19 10.99 7.90
C LEU A 146 -6.59 12.27 7.13
N ALA A 147 -7.23 12.15 5.97
CA ALA A 147 -7.80 13.29 5.26
C ALA A 147 -8.81 14.06 6.14
N GLN A 148 -9.73 13.36 6.79
CA GLN A 148 -10.69 13.96 7.74
C GLN A 148 -9.99 14.68 8.91
N ARG A 149 -8.96 14.07 9.52
CA ARG A 149 -8.18 14.65 10.64
C ARG A 149 -7.59 16.01 10.28
N PHE A 150 -7.10 16.16 9.05
CA PHE A 150 -6.45 17.38 8.57
C PHE A 150 -7.38 18.30 7.75
N GLY A 151 -8.70 18.06 7.78
CA GLY A 151 -9.69 18.89 7.09
C GLY A 151 -9.61 18.84 5.55
N LEU A 152 -8.94 17.84 4.98
CA LEU A 152 -8.79 17.67 3.54
C LEU A 152 -10.05 17.05 2.95
N ALA A 153 -10.79 17.85 2.18
CA ALA A 153 -11.99 17.40 1.47
C ALA A 153 -11.64 16.46 0.30
N THR A 154 -12.56 15.54 0.00
CA THR A 154 -12.47 14.63 -1.16
C THR A 154 -13.50 14.97 -2.23
N VAL A 155 -13.16 14.73 -3.49
CA VAL A 155 -14.12 14.70 -4.61
C VAL A 155 -14.68 13.29 -4.73
N ASN A 156 -15.98 13.14 -5.01
CA ASN A 156 -16.58 11.86 -5.41
C ASN A 156 -16.55 11.77 -6.94
N LEU A 157 -15.65 10.95 -7.49
CA LEU A 157 -15.43 10.84 -8.94
C LEU A 157 -16.69 10.31 -9.65
N LEU A 158 -17.34 9.30 -9.06
CA LEU A 158 -18.60 8.70 -9.52
C LEU A 158 -19.81 9.67 -9.50
N ALA A 159 -19.67 10.90 -8.98
CA ALA A 159 -20.68 11.96 -9.09
C ALA A 159 -20.35 13.03 -10.16
N GLY A 160 -19.20 12.89 -10.83
CA GLY A 160 -18.83 13.66 -12.02
C GLY A 160 -19.25 13.00 -13.34
N GLU A 161 -19.71 11.74 -13.28
CA GLU A 161 -20.20 10.93 -14.39
C GLU A 161 -21.68 11.22 -14.73
N PRO A 162 -22.08 11.11 -16.01
CA PRO A 162 -23.48 11.02 -16.40
C PRO A 162 -24.22 9.86 -15.73
N ASN A 163 -25.49 10.05 -15.37
CA ASN A 163 -26.33 8.96 -14.86
C ASN A 163 -26.61 7.95 -15.97
N GLY A 164 -26.21 6.69 -15.77
CA GLY A 164 -26.26 5.64 -16.79
C GLY A 164 -24.99 5.54 -17.64
N SER A 165 -23.88 6.14 -17.22
CA SER A 165 -22.55 5.74 -17.71
C SER A 165 -22.24 4.29 -17.35
N GLU A 166 -21.60 3.60 -18.28
CA GLU A 166 -21.08 2.23 -18.16
C GLU A 166 -19.62 2.22 -18.61
N ASP A 167 -18.87 1.22 -18.16
CA ASP A 167 -17.57 0.90 -18.76
C ASP A 167 -17.72 0.68 -20.28
N THR A 168 -16.65 0.77 -21.04
CA THR A 168 -16.64 0.18 -22.39
C THR A 168 -15.30 -0.45 -22.70
N TYR A 169 -15.39 -1.51 -23.50
CA TYR A 169 -14.28 -2.35 -23.87
C TYR A 169 -14.27 -2.50 -25.40
N TYR A 170 -13.10 -2.65 -26.01
CA TYR A 170 -12.93 -2.78 -27.46
C TYR A 170 -11.80 -3.77 -27.75
N PHE A 171 -12.14 -4.89 -28.40
CA PHE A 171 -11.21 -5.98 -28.68
C PHE A 171 -11.43 -6.53 -30.08
N PHE A 172 -10.36 -7.02 -30.71
CA PHE A 172 -10.39 -7.62 -32.05
C PHE A 172 -11.01 -6.72 -33.16
N GLY A 173 -10.94 -5.39 -33.00
CA GLY A 173 -11.48 -4.43 -33.96
C GLY A 173 -12.98 -4.13 -33.82
N GLN A 174 -13.61 -4.52 -32.70
CA GLN A 174 -15.02 -4.27 -32.43
C GLN A 174 -15.27 -3.90 -30.95
N TYR A 175 -16.40 -3.24 -30.69
CA TYR A 175 -16.88 -3.03 -29.34
C TYR A 175 -17.22 -4.35 -28.66
N TYR A 176 -16.95 -4.41 -27.36
CA TYR A 176 -17.38 -5.48 -26.47
C TYR A 176 -18.30 -4.87 -25.40
N PRO A 177 -19.63 -4.94 -25.59
CA PRO A 177 -20.62 -4.30 -24.71
C PRO A 177 -20.61 -4.82 -23.27
N LYS A 178 -21.07 -3.99 -22.33
CA LYS A 178 -21.09 -4.32 -20.89
C LYS A 178 -22.04 -5.47 -20.54
N ASP A 179 -23.17 -5.57 -21.23
CA ASP A 179 -24.14 -6.67 -21.06
C ASP A 179 -23.59 -8.01 -21.59
N GLN A 180 -22.85 -8.01 -22.70
CA GLN A 180 -22.11 -9.18 -23.17
C GLN A 180 -20.98 -9.56 -22.19
N ALA A 181 -20.27 -8.58 -21.62
CA ALA A 181 -19.25 -8.83 -20.61
C ALA A 181 -19.85 -9.42 -19.31
N ASP A 182 -21.04 -8.97 -18.89
CA ASP A 182 -21.78 -9.54 -17.76
C ASP A 182 -22.23 -11.00 -18.04
N ALA A 183 -22.64 -11.30 -19.27
CA ALA A 183 -23.00 -12.65 -19.69
C ALA A 183 -21.77 -13.59 -19.74
N ASP A 184 -20.68 -13.17 -20.38
CA ASP A 184 -19.44 -13.94 -20.54
C ASP A 184 -18.71 -14.13 -19.20
N PHE A 185 -18.86 -13.20 -18.25
CA PHE A 185 -18.32 -13.35 -16.90
C PHE A 185 -19.08 -14.38 -16.06
N GLN A 186 -20.35 -14.68 -16.34
CA GLN A 186 -21.13 -15.60 -15.50
C GLN A 186 -20.53 -17.03 -15.38
N PRO A 187 -20.01 -17.70 -16.43
CA PRO A 187 -19.25 -18.95 -16.26
C PRO A 187 -17.92 -18.74 -15.53
N VAL A 188 -17.22 -17.63 -15.78
CA VAL A 188 -15.93 -17.29 -15.13
C VAL A 188 -16.12 -17.13 -13.61
N HIS A 189 -17.17 -16.42 -13.19
CA HIS A 189 -17.55 -16.25 -11.80
C HIS A 189 -17.75 -17.59 -11.08
N ASN A 190 -18.35 -18.59 -11.74
CA ASN A 190 -18.57 -19.91 -11.15
C ASN A 190 -17.25 -20.66 -10.90
N ALA A 191 -16.30 -20.59 -11.84
CA ALA A 191 -14.96 -21.16 -11.66
C ALA A 191 -14.19 -20.43 -10.55
N LEU A 192 -14.28 -19.11 -10.55
CA LEU A 192 -13.66 -18.19 -9.59
C LEU A 192 -14.16 -18.41 -8.14
N GLN A 193 -15.47 -18.61 -7.93
CA GLN A 193 -16.01 -18.96 -6.61
C GLN A 193 -15.50 -20.31 -6.10
N GLY A 194 -15.29 -21.28 -7.00
CA GLY A 194 -14.65 -22.55 -6.67
C GLY A 194 -13.19 -22.38 -6.23
N ASP A 195 -12.43 -21.57 -6.98
CA ASP A 195 -11.03 -21.26 -6.67
C ASP A 195 -10.87 -20.51 -5.34
N VAL A 196 -11.73 -19.52 -5.06
CA VAL A 196 -11.79 -18.82 -3.77
C VAL A 196 -12.03 -19.80 -2.61
N GLN A 197 -12.94 -20.76 -2.77
CA GLN A 197 -13.25 -21.74 -1.73
C GLN A 197 -12.09 -22.70 -1.45
N VAL A 198 -11.38 -23.17 -2.48
CA VAL A 198 -10.22 -24.08 -2.27
C VAL A 198 -8.96 -23.33 -1.84
N ALA A 199 -8.78 -22.06 -2.24
CA ALA A 199 -7.69 -21.22 -1.79
C ALA A 199 -7.82 -20.81 -0.31
N SER A 200 -9.03 -20.49 0.14
CA SER A 200 -9.27 -19.66 1.33
C SER A 200 -8.55 -18.30 1.21
N TYR A 201 -8.62 -17.45 2.24
CA TYR A 201 -7.89 -16.17 2.26
C TYR A 201 -7.37 -15.81 3.66
N PRO A 202 -6.17 -15.21 3.76
CA PRO A 202 -5.16 -15.03 2.70
C PRO A 202 -4.25 -16.27 2.59
N THR A 203 -3.88 -16.68 1.37
CA THR A 203 -2.71 -17.56 1.17
C THR A 203 -1.45 -16.78 1.53
N THR A 204 -0.59 -17.38 2.34
CA THR A 204 0.63 -16.78 2.90
C THR A 204 1.65 -17.89 3.20
N TYR A 205 2.87 -17.51 3.55
CA TYR A 205 3.92 -18.43 4.02
C TYR A 205 3.60 -19.23 5.31
N ARG A 206 2.51 -18.90 6.02
CA ARG A 206 2.06 -19.62 7.25
C ARG A 206 0.64 -20.15 7.19
N ILE A 207 -0.22 -19.55 6.37
CA ILE A 207 -1.63 -19.89 6.24
C ILE A 207 -1.86 -20.14 4.76
N ASN A 208 -1.98 -21.39 4.36
CA ASN A 208 -2.21 -21.79 2.98
C ASN A 208 -2.95 -23.14 2.94
N THR A 209 -3.49 -23.46 1.77
CA THR A 209 -4.16 -24.74 1.49
C THR A 209 -3.51 -25.37 0.25
N PRO A 210 -3.74 -26.66 -0.03
CA PRO A 210 -3.31 -27.26 -1.30
C PRO A 210 -3.88 -26.53 -2.53
N GLY A 211 -5.10 -25.99 -2.44
CA GLY A 211 -5.71 -25.18 -3.50
C GLY A 211 -5.03 -23.82 -3.68
N GLY A 212 -4.72 -23.13 -2.57
CA GLY A 212 -4.00 -21.85 -2.60
C GLY A 212 -2.59 -22.01 -3.14
N ILE A 213 -1.88 -23.07 -2.77
CA ILE A 213 -0.56 -23.42 -3.34
C ILE A 213 -0.68 -23.74 -4.83
N ALA A 214 -1.70 -24.49 -5.27
CA ALA A 214 -1.89 -24.84 -6.68
C ALA A 214 -2.23 -23.62 -7.56
N LEU A 215 -2.98 -22.66 -7.03
CA LEU A 215 -3.28 -21.39 -7.69
C LEU A 215 -2.09 -20.42 -7.64
N ASP A 216 -1.30 -20.41 -6.56
CA ASP A 216 -0.11 -19.58 -6.48
C ASP A 216 1.00 -20.03 -7.44
N ASN A 217 1.12 -21.35 -7.67
CA ASN A 217 2.01 -21.91 -8.69
C ASN A 217 1.40 -21.91 -10.11
N MET A 218 0.34 -21.13 -10.34
CA MET A 218 -0.28 -20.90 -11.65
C MET A 218 -0.12 -19.41 -12.00
N SER A 219 0.21 -19.10 -13.26
CA SER A 219 0.21 -17.71 -13.71
C SER A 219 -1.22 -17.18 -13.89
N ALA A 220 -1.44 -15.86 -13.77
CA ALA A 220 -2.74 -15.27 -14.09
C ALA A 220 -3.12 -15.53 -15.56
N TYR A 221 -2.13 -15.55 -16.47
CA TYR A 221 -2.29 -15.98 -17.86
C TYR A 221 -2.81 -17.42 -17.99
N ASP A 222 -2.16 -18.38 -17.32
CA ASP A 222 -2.59 -19.79 -17.26
C ASP A 222 -4.00 -19.94 -16.70
N TRP A 223 -4.36 -19.12 -15.72
CA TRP A 223 -5.71 -19.12 -15.14
C TRP A 223 -6.75 -18.69 -16.17
N ILE A 224 -6.47 -17.62 -16.93
CA ILE A 224 -7.35 -17.15 -18.01
C ILE A 224 -7.55 -18.25 -19.07
N GLU A 225 -6.47 -18.85 -19.59
CA GLU A 225 -6.55 -19.92 -20.61
C GLU A 225 -7.33 -21.16 -20.13
N ARG A 226 -7.32 -21.45 -18.82
CA ARG A 226 -7.93 -22.66 -18.24
C ARG A 226 -9.35 -22.44 -17.71
N LYS A 227 -9.71 -21.21 -17.30
CA LYS A 227 -10.96 -20.90 -16.59
C LYS A 227 -11.89 -19.97 -17.37
N VAL A 228 -11.40 -19.21 -18.35
CA VAL A 228 -12.23 -18.35 -19.20
C VAL A 228 -12.61 -19.09 -20.49
N PRO A 229 -13.90 -19.16 -20.87
CA PRO A 229 -14.30 -19.78 -22.13
C PRO A 229 -13.61 -19.14 -23.34
N GLY A 230 -12.77 -19.91 -24.04
CA GLY A 230 -11.97 -19.42 -25.17
C GLY A 230 -10.65 -18.74 -24.79
N GLY A 231 -10.30 -18.64 -23.50
CA GLY A 231 -9.02 -18.08 -23.06
C GLY A 231 -8.74 -16.69 -23.65
N HIS A 232 -7.48 -16.41 -24.01
CA HIS A 232 -7.11 -15.13 -24.63
C HIS A 232 -7.63 -14.93 -26.07
N THR A 233 -8.31 -15.93 -26.67
CA THR A 233 -9.05 -15.74 -27.93
C THR A 233 -10.45 -15.17 -27.74
N SER A 234 -10.91 -15.05 -26.49
CA SER A 234 -12.19 -14.43 -26.13
C SER A 234 -12.02 -12.96 -25.70
N PRO A 235 -13.03 -12.09 -25.88
CA PRO A 235 -12.98 -10.72 -25.36
C PRO A 235 -12.90 -10.66 -23.83
N MET A 236 -13.55 -11.57 -23.11
CA MET A 236 -13.44 -11.69 -21.65
C MET A 236 -12.01 -12.03 -21.20
N GLY A 237 -11.32 -12.92 -21.92
CA GLY A 237 -9.92 -13.25 -21.64
C GLY A 237 -8.98 -12.08 -21.86
N GLN A 238 -9.12 -11.37 -22.99
CA GLN A 238 -8.38 -10.13 -23.25
C GLN A 238 -8.68 -9.03 -22.22
N LEU A 239 -9.94 -8.89 -21.79
CA LEU A 239 -10.36 -7.89 -20.81
C LEU A 239 -9.71 -8.14 -19.44
N LEU A 240 -9.67 -9.40 -19.00
CA LEU A 240 -8.97 -9.78 -17.77
C LEU A 240 -7.45 -9.63 -17.91
N ASP A 241 -6.86 -10.06 -19.02
CA ASP A 241 -5.41 -9.96 -19.23
C ASP A 241 -4.92 -8.50 -19.18
N VAL A 242 -5.57 -7.61 -19.94
CA VAL A 242 -5.26 -6.18 -19.95
C VAL A 242 -5.50 -5.52 -18.59
N ALA A 243 -6.61 -5.84 -17.91
CA ALA A 243 -6.91 -5.25 -16.60
C ALA A 243 -5.91 -5.67 -15.52
N TYR A 244 -5.56 -6.96 -15.48
CA TYR A 244 -4.62 -7.48 -14.48
C TYR A 244 -3.17 -7.12 -14.81
N ASN A 245 -2.82 -6.92 -16.09
CA ASN A 245 -1.55 -6.26 -16.46
C ASN A 245 -1.50 -4.82 -15.91
N ILE A 246 -2.54 -4.01 -16.13
CA ILE A 246 -2.60 -2.61 -15.70
C ILE A 246 -2.60 -2.45 -14.18
N GLU A 247 -3.40 -3.21 -13.43
CA GLU A 247 -3.53 -3.07 -11.97
C GLU A 247 -2.16 -3.24 -11.25
N TYR A 248 -1.45 -4.31 -11.59
CA TYR A 248 -0.17 -4.66 -10.95
C TYR A 248 1.07 -4.14 -11.71
N GLY A 249 0.89 -3.66 -12.95
CA GLY A 249 1.95 -3.18 -13.83
C GLY A 249 2.94 -4.27 -14.25
N ALA A 250 2.44 -5.45 -14.58
CA ALA A 250 3.28 -6.61 -14.91
C ALA A 250 2.54 -7.62 -15.79
N GLU A 251 3.27 -8.30 -16.67
CA GLU A 251 2.73 -9.38 -17.49
C GLU A 251 2.07 -10.47 -16.62
N THR A 252 0.85 -10.86 -17.00
CA THR A 252 0.04 -11.88 -16.31
C THR A 252 0.69 -13.26 -16.27
N THR A 253 1.74 -13.47 -17.07
CA THR A 253 2.61 -14.66 -17.08
C THR A 253 3.63 -14.71 -15.93
N ASP A 254 4.00 -13.58 -15.33
CA ASP A 254 4.89 -13.49 -14.14
C ASP A 254 4.07 -13.37 -12.83
N GLN A 255 2.83 -12.89 -12.93
CA GLN A 255 1.90 -12.74 -11.81
C GLN A 255 1.30 -14.08 -11.32
N SER A 256 1.15 -14.20 -10.00
CA SER A 256 0.37 -15.30 -9.39
C SER A 256 -1.11 -15.19 -9.75
N ALA A 257 -1.77 -16.31 -10.10
CA ALA A 257 -3.21 -16.33 -10.34
C ALA A 257 -4.04 -15.88 -9.12
N LEU A 258 -3.47 -15.96 -7.91
CA LEU A 258 -4.11 -15.46 -6.70
C LEU A 258 -4.32 -13.93 -6.70
N ASN A 259 -3.54 -13.15 -7.46
CA ASN A 259 -3.79 -11.72 -7.66
C ASN A 259 -5.20 -11.51 -8.24
N LEU A 260 -5.52 -12.24 -9.33
CA LEU A 260 -6.82 -12.23 -9.99
C LEU A 260 -7.90 -12.85 -9.10
N VAL A 261 -7.65 -14.05 -8.56
CA VAL A 261 -8.64 -14.78 -7.76
C VAL A 261 -9.07 -14.00 -6.52
N TYR A 262 -8.17 -13.27 -5.86
CA TYR A 262 -8.51 -12.47 -4.67
C TYR A 262 -9.09 -11.10 -4.97
N LEU A 263 -8.63 -10.38 -6.00
CA LEU A 263 -9.24 -9.08 -6.34
C LEU A 263 -10.67 -9.25 -6.90
N LEU A 264 -10.86 -10.21 -7.81
CA LEU A 264 -12.14 -10.42 -8.50
C LEU A 264 -13.11 -11.30 -7.70
N GLY A 265 -12.59 -12.33 -7.02
CA GLY A 265 -13.39 -13.42 -6.45
C GLY A 265 -14.21 -13.05 -5.21
N TYR A 266 -13.91 -11.93 -4.55
CA TYR A 266 -14.71 -11.41 -3.45
C TYR A 266 -15.81 -10.42 -3.90
N SER A 267 -16.03 -10.25 -5.22
CA SER A 267 -17.20 -9.54 -5.74
C SER A 267 -18.50 -10.31 -5.49
N ALA A 268 -19.46 -9.68 -4.83
CA ALA A 268 -20.65 -10.32 -4.29
C ALA A 268 -21.86 -10.39 -5.27
N LYS A 269 -21.65 -10.17 -6.57
CA LYS A 269 -22.73 -10.09 -7.57
C LYS A 269 -22.46 -10.97 -8.81
N PRO A 270 -23.07 -12.17 -8.89
CA PRO A 270 -23.26 -12.85 -10.17
C PRO A 270 -24.01 -11.94 -11.16
N GLY A 271 -23.66 -11.98 -12.44
CA GLY A 271 -24.30 -11.17 -13.50
C GLY A 271 -24.11 -9.65 -13.37
N ASN A 272 -23.11 -9.18 -12.60
CA ASN A 272 -22.65 -7.79 -12.62
C ASN A 272 -21.13 -7.77 -12.41
N PHE A 273 -20.40 -7.96 -13.51
CA PHE A 273 -18.97 -7.84 -13.61
C PHE A 273 -18.54 -6.41 -13.25
N ALA A 274 -17.63 -6.33 -12.28
CA ALA A 274 -16.85 -5.16 -11.96
C ALA A 274 -15.39 -5.59 -12.04
N ILE A 275 -14.62 -4.95 -12.90
CA ILE A 275 -13.33 -5.46 -13.39
C ILE A 275 -12.26 -5.59 -12.30
N PHE A 276 -12.30 -4.70 -11.31
CA PHE A 276 -11.48 -4.72 -10.09
C PHE A 276 -12.28 -5.19 -8.85
N GLY A 277 -13.31 -6.00 -9.08
CA GLY A 277 -14.08 -6.71 -8.05
C GLY A 277 -14.86 -5.82 -7.09
N ALA A 278 -14.28 -5.58 -5.90
CA ALA A 278 -14.88 -4.76 -4.84
C ALA A 278 -14.33 -3.32 -4.76
N SER A 279 -13.29 -3.02 -5.55
CA SER A 279 -12.78 -1.65 -5.73
C SER A 279 -13.89 -0.75 -6.28
N ASN A 280 -13.90 0.52 -5.86
CA ASN A 280 -14.82 1.52 -6.40
C ASN A 280 -14.20 2.89 -6.66
N GLU A 281 -12.90 3.05 -6.40
CA GLU A 281 -12.02 4.11 -6.90
C GLU A 281 -12.50 5.54 -6.57
N LYS A 282 -13.40 5.62 -5.60
CA LYS A 282 -14.47 6.61 -5.58
C LYS A 282 -14.02 8.04 -5.31
N TYR A 283 -12.88 8.21 -4.65
CA TYR A 283 -12.42 9.49 -4.15
C TYR A 283 -10.97 9.80 -4.55
N HIS A 284 -10.69 11.09 -4.76
CA HIS A 284 -9.35 11.66 -4.58
C HIS A 284 -9.44 12.91 -3.67
N ILE A 285 -8.32 13.43 -3.18
CA ILE A 285 -8.29 14.65 -2.35
C ILE A 285 -8.35 15.90 -3.24
N VAL A 286 -9.20 16.87 -2.88
CA VAL A 286 -9.36 18.14 -3.59
C VAL A 286 -8.01 18.86 -3.71
N GLY A 287 -7.55 19.10 -4.94
CA GLY A 287 -6.30 19.83 -5.21
C GLY A 287 -5.02 19.02 -5.04
N GLY A 288 -5.12 17.70 -4.81
CA GLY A 288 -3.99 16.78 -4.85
C GLY A 288 -3.93 15.86 -3.64
N ASN A 289 -3.70 14.56 -3.87
CA ASN A 289 -3.41 13.58 -2.83
C ASN A 289 -2.09 13.90 -2.10
N GLN A 290 -1.08 14.44 -2.79
CA GLN A 290 0.21 14.87 -2.20
C GLN A 290 0.02 15.82 -1.00
N ARG A 291 -1.08 16.59 -0.98
CA ARG A 291 -1.44 17.48 0.15
C ARG A 291 -1.54 16.73 1.48
N LEU A 292 -1.91 15.45 1.50
CA LEU A 292 -2.04 14.68 2.74
C LEU A 292 -0.69 14.41 3.42
N PRO A 293 0.30 13.74 2.78
CA PRO A 293 1.62 13.59 3.37
C PRO A 293 2.32 14.93 3.65
N GLU A 294 2.14 15.95 2.82
CA GLU A 294 2.64 17.30 3.10
C GLU A 294 2.03 17.89 4.39
N THR A 295 0.71 17.81 4.55
CA THR A 295 0.03 18.32 5.75
C THR A 295 0.41 17.53 7.01
N ILE A 296 0.63 16.20 6.90
CA ILE A 296 1.17 15.41 8.00
C ILE A 296 2.57 15.91 8.38
N ALA A 297 3.48 16.04 7.41
CA ALA A 297 4.85 16.48 7.64
C ALA A 297 4.92 17.89 8.27
N ALA A 298 4.08 18.82 7.81
CA ALA A 298 3.97 20.17 8.38
C ALA A 298 3.38 20.21 9.81
N ASN A 299 2.82 19.11 10.30
CA ASN A 299 2.31 18.94 11.66
C ASN A 299 3.18 17.99 12.52
N LEU A 300 4.37 17.61 12.05
CA LEU A 300 5.35 16.88 12.87
C LEU A 300 6.17 17.87 13.73
N VAL A 301 6.46 17.48 14.96
CA VAL A 301 7.30 18.23 15.93
C VAL A 301 8.78 18.16 15.54
N GLU A 302 9.23 17.01 15.05
CA GLU A 302 10.55 16.84 14.47
C GLU A 302 10.43 16.96 12.92
N PRO A 303 11.12 17.90 12.27
CA PRO A 303 10.95 18.15 10.84
C PRO A 303 11.51 17.01 9.97
N VAL A 304 10.93 16.82 8.79
CA VAL A 304 11.41 15.85 7.79
C VAL A 304 12.74 16.29 7.20
N ALA A 305 13.77 15.45 7.32
CA ALA A 305 15.10 15.68 6.75
C ALA A 305 15.13 15.24 5.26
N THR A 306 14.74 16.14 4.35
CA THR A 306 14.78 15.93 2.90
C THR A 306 16.18 16.06 2.32
N GLY A 307 16.45 15.35 1.21
CA GLY A 307 17.79 15.25 0.59
C GLY A 307 18.76 14.30 1.31
N TRP A 308 18.28 13.44 2.20
CA TRP A 308 19.04 12.43 2.96
C TRP A 308 18.77 11.02 2.42
N ARG A 309 19.48 10.63 1.35
CA ARG A 309 19.32 9.30 0.75
C ARG A 309 20.06 8.24 1.57
N MET A 310 19.36 7.28 2.17
CA MET A 310 19.98 6.11 2.80
C MET A 310 20.80 5.32 1.76
N THR A 311 22.03 4.94 2.13
CA THR A 311 22.94 4.12 1.29
C THR A 311 23.30 2.79 1.95
N ALA A 312 23.32 2.73 3.29
CA ALA A 312 23.58 1.50 4.03
C ALA A 312 22.86 1.46 5.39
N ILE A 313 22.64 0.26 5.92
CA ILE A 313 22.10 0.02 7.26
C ILE A 313 22.78 -1.21 7.89
N GLY A 314 23.05 -1.15 9.19
CA GLY A 314 23.55 -2.30 9.95
C GLY A 314 23.75 -2.05 11.44
N PHE A 315 24.19 -3.07 12.15
CA PHE A 315 24.43 -2.99 13.59
C PHE A 315 25.84 -2.49 13.95
N ASN A 316 25.89 -1.62 14.95
CA ASN A 316 27.08 -1.25 15.69
C ASN A 316 27.42 -2.35 16.73
N ARG A 317 28.63 -2.27 17.32
CA ARG A 317 29.08 -3.20 18.38
C ARG A 317 28.29 -3.07 19.69
N ASP A 318 27.62 -1.95 19.91
CA ASP A 318 26.75 -1.68 21.07
C ASP A 318 25.29 -2.16 20.86
N GLY A 319 24.98 -2.75 19.70
CA GLY A 319 23.62 -3.17 19.34
C GLY A 319 22.74 -2.06 18.75
N SER A 320 23.19 -0.81 18.71
CA SER A 320 22.47 0.27 18.03
C SER A 320 22.52 0.11 16.50
N ILE A 321 21.50 0.61 15.81
CA ILE A 321 21.40 0.56 14.36
C ILE A 321 22.10 1.79 13.76
N ALA A 322 23.21 1.58 13.07
CA ALA A 322 23.82 2.58 12.20
C ALA A 322 23.09 2.63 10.85
N VAL A 323 22.62 3.83 10.48
CA VAL A 323 22.15 4.13 9.13
C VAL A 323 23.11 5.14 8.51
N THR A 324 23.60 4.82 7.31
CA THR A 324 24.45 5.70 6.51
C THR A 324 23.62 6.36 5.42
N PHE A 325 23.78 7.66 5.27
CA PHE A 325 23.14 8.50 4.27
C PHE A 325 24.18 9.15 3.36
N SER A 326 23.76 9.49 2.14
CA SER A 326 24.33 10.57 1.36
C SER A 326 23.43 11.80 1.52
N ALA A 327 23.99 12.91 2.00
CA ALA A 327 23.32 14.19 2.15
C ALA A 327 24.24 15.30 1.64
N GLY A 328 23.77 16.11 0.68
CA GLY A 328 24.62 17.10 0.00
C GLY A 328 25.84 16.50 -0.72
N GLY A 329 25.78 15.21 -1.10
CA GLY A 329 26.92 14.46 -1.65
C GLY A 329 27.93 13.95 -0.61
N GLN A 330 27.75 14.24 0.68
CA GLN A 330 28.62 13.79 1.76
C GLN A 330 28.03 12.58 2.50
N ALA A 331 28.90 11.68 2.95
CA ALA A 331 28.50 10.52 3.74
C ALA A 331 28.26 10.92 5.22
N ALA A 332 27.07 10.64 5.74
CA ALA A 332 26.70 10.92 7.13
C ALA A 332 26.10 9.68 7.80
N VAL A 333 26.54 9.37 9.02
CA VAL A 333 26.01 8.25 9.83
C VAL A 333 25.10 8.78 10.93
N ARG A 334 24.04 8.04 11.26
CA ARG A 334 23.16 8.26 12.40
C ARG A 334 22.90 6.93 13.09
N ASN A 335 22.84 6.96 14.43
CA ASN A 335 22.67 5.76 15.27
C ASN A 335 21.30 5.81 15.97
N PHE A 336 20.57 4.70 15.91
CA PHE A 336 19.18 4.58 16.37
C PHE A 336 18.96 3.34 17.24
N ASP A 337 17.94 3.40 18.09
CA ASP A 337 17.49 2.31 18.98
C ASP A 337 16.35 1.50 18.35
N ARG A 338 15.62 2.12 17.40
CA ARG A 338 14.67 1.50 16.48
C ARG A 338 14.73 2.20 15.11
N VAL A 339 14.55 1.45 14.03
CA VAL A 339 14.39 2.01 12.67
C VAL A 339 13.14 1.45 12.01
N ILE A 340 12.35 2.31 11.36
CA ILE A 340 11.31 1.90 10.40
C ILE A 340 11.83 2.13 8.98
N LEU A 341 11.93 1.05 8.21
CA LEU A 341 12.15 1.11 6.77
C LEU A 341 10.79 1.23 6.07
N ALA A 342 10.47 2.42 5.57
CA ALA A 342 9.20 2.75 4.89
C ALA A 342 9.36 2.97 3.37
N LEU A 343 10.47 2.50 2.79
CA LEU A 343 10.82 2.54 1.37
C LEU A 343 10.45 1.22 0.66
N PRO A 344 10.19 1.21 -0.66
CA PRO A 344 9.90 -0.02 -1.41
C PRO A 344 11.06 -1.02 -1.41
N PHE A 345 10.75 -2.31 -1.46
CA PHE A 345 11.77 -3.37 -1.63
C PHE A 345 12.54 -3.24 -2.95
N ALA A 346 11.91 -2.74 -4.01
CA ALA A 346 12.55 -2.38 -5.27
C ALA A 346 13.69 -1.33 -5.10
N VAL A 347 13.61 -0.48 -4.08
CA VAL A 347 14.70 0.44 -3.70
C VAL A 347 15.66 -0.25 -2.74
N LEU A 348 15.17 -0.89 -1.68
CA LEU A 348 15.99 -1.51 -0.63
C LEU A 348 16.96 -2.57 -1.18
N ARG A 349 16.58 -3.31 -2.23
CA ARG A 349 17.45 -4.28 -2.92
C ARG A 349 18.70 -3.65 -3.56
N THR A 350 18.71 -2.33 -3.79
CA THR A 350 19.87 -1.58 -4.31
C THR A 350 20.81 -1.03 -3.22
N LEU A 351 20.45 -1.15 -1.94
CA LEU A 351 21.17 -0.53 -0.81
C LEU A 351 21.98 -1.56 -0.01
N ASN A 352 23.01 -1.11 0.71
CA ASN A 352 23.87 -2.02 1.47
C ASN A 352 23.32 -2.31 2.87
N TYR A 353 22.45 -3.31 2.97
CA TYR A 353 21.92 -3.82 4.24
C TYR A 353 22.67 -5.06 4.76
N ARG A 354 23.85 -5.41 4.21
CA ARG A 354 24.58 -6.66 4.56
C ARG A 354 25.00 -6.79 6.02
N LYS A 355 24.96 -5.71 6.80
CA LYS A 355 25.26 -5.68 8.25
C LYS A 355 24.00 -5.54 9.13
N ALA A 356 22.80 -5.58 8.54
CA ALA A 356 21.53 -5.49 9.24
C ALA A 356 20.99 -6.86 9.71
N ASN A 357 21.74 -7.94 9.49
CA ASN A 357 21.46 -9.30 9.96
C ASN A 357 20.04 -9.79 9.59
N PHE A 358 19.59 -9.44 8.38
CA PHE A 358 18.33 -9.92 7.83
C PHE A 358 18.41 -11.43 7.52
N ASP A 359 17.39 -12.19 7.91
CA ASP A 359 17.32 -13.62 7.64
C ASP A 359 17.11 -13.96 6.15
N SER A 360 17.25 -15.24 5.78
CA SER A 360 17.14 -15.70 4.40
C SER A 360 15.78 -15.38 3.75
N MET A 361 14.66 -15.56 4.47
CA MET A 361 13.32 -15.28 3.93
C MET A 361 13.10 -13.78 3.73
N LYS A 362 13.65 -12.94 4.61
CA LYS A 362 13.68 -11.48 4.40
C LYS A 362 14.52 -11.10 3.18
N ASN A 363 15.69 -11.71 3.02
CA ASN A 363 16.57 -11.45 1.87
C ASN A 363 15.89 -11.83 0.55
N THR A 364 15.23 -12.99 0.49
CA THR A 364 14.40 -13.40 -0.66
C THR A 364 13.28 -12.40 -0.93
N ALA A 365 12.48 -12.03 0.08
CA ALA A 365 11.39 -11.08 -0.11
C ALA A 365 11.88 -9.70 -0.62
N ILE A 366 13.01 -9.20 -0.08
CA ILE A 366 13.61 -7.94 -0.54
C ILE A 366 14.04 -8.01 -2.01
N GLN A 367 14.67 -9.10 -2.45
CA GLN A 367 15.20 -9.22 -3.81
C GLN A 367 14.13 -9.61 -4.84
N GLU A 368 13.24 -10.55 -4.52
CA GLU A 368 12.37 -11.22 -5.50
C GLU A 368 10.95 -10.63 -5.62
N LEU A 369 10.45 -9.88 -4.62
CA LEU A 369 9.08 -9.34 -4.67
C LEU A 369 8.85 -8.49 -5.93
N GLY A 370 7.68 -8.65 -6.54
CA GLY A 370 7.26 -7.93 -7.72
C GLY A 370 7.28 -6.41 -7.53
N GLY A 371 7.69 -5.71 -8.59
CA GLY A 371 7.71 -4.25 -8.68
C GLY A 371 7.17 -3.83 -10.04
N GLY A 372 5.92 -3.37 -10.05
CA GLY A 372 5.17 -3.02 -11.26
C GLY A 372 5.75 -1.84 -12.01
N ARG A 373 5.47 -1.76 -13.31
CA ARG A 373 5.99 -0.77 -14.26
C ARG A 373 4.84 -0.15 -15.07
N ASN A 374 4.04 0.67 -14.41
CA ASN A 374 2.98 1.44 -15.06
C ASN A 374 3.48 2.80 -15.51
N ASP A 375 3.03 3.19 -16.71
CA ASP A 375 3.09 4.55 -17.21
C ASP A 375 1.71 5.19 -17.03
N LYS A 376 1.67 6.41 -16.50
CA LYS A 376 0.43 7.19 -16.37
C LYS A 376 0.51 8.41 -17.28
N LEU A 377 -0.06 8.28 -18.47
CA LEU A 377 -0.30 9.37 -19.42
C LEU A 377 -1.59 10.11 -19.01
N GLN A 378 -1.55 11.44 -19.00
CA GLN A 378 -2.73 12.28 -18.79
C GLN A 378 -2.84 13.27 -19.96
N LEU A 379 -4.06 13.49 -20.47
CA LEU A 379 -4.35 14.39 -21.58
C LEU A 379 -5.47 15.36 -21.19
N GLN A 380 -5.37 16.64 -21.58
CA GLN A 380 -6.45 17.61 -21.35
C GLN A 380 -7.21 17.96 -22.65
N PHE A 381 -8.52 18.08 -22.50
CA PHE A 381 -9.47 18.36 -23.58
C PHE A 381 -10.30 19.61 -23.22
N THR A 382 -10.87 20.28 -24.20
CA THR A 382 -11.75 21.45 -23.95
C THR A 382 -13.17 21.07 -23.53
N SER A 383 -13.56 19.80 -23.70
CA SER A 383 -14.83 19.20 -23.27
C SER A 383 -14.63 17.73 -22.89
N ARG A 384 -15.61 17.12 -22.20
CA ARG A 384 -15.65 15.67 -21.99
C ARG A 384 -16.09 14.97 -23.28
N TYR A 385 -15.16 14.75 -24.19
CA TYR A 385 -15.45 14.17 -25.51
C TYR A 385 -16.05 12.76 -25.40
N TRP A 386 -15.56 11.98 -24.42
CA TRP A 386 -16.01 10.64 -24.06
C TRP A 386 -17.41 10.55 -23.43
N ASN A 387 -18.15 11.66 -23.30
CA ASN A 387 -19.60 11.60 -23.13
C ASN A 387 -20.32 11.25 -24.46
N GLN A 388 -19.56 10.80 -25.47
CA GLN A 388 -19.90 10.18 -26.75
C GLN A 388 -18.84 9.05 -26.96
N SER A 389 -19.20 7.90 -27.53
CA SER A 389 -18.51 6.58 -27.33
C SER A 389 -17.33 6.23 -28.28
N ASN A 390 -16.32 5.34 -27.99
CA ASN A 390 -15.73 4.70 -26.76
C ASN A 390 -14.30 4.01 -26.93
N VAL A 391 -13.37 4.09 -25.92
CA VAL A 391 -11.93 3.58 -25.65
C VAL A 391 -11.27 2.31 -26.31
N ALA A 392 -9.93 2.00 -26.36
CA ALA A 392 -8.57 2.66 -26.16
C ALA A 392 -7.30 1.76 -26.50
N GLY A 393 -6.00 2.22 -26.34
CA GLY A 393 -4.69 1.49 -26.59
C GLY A 393 -3.38 2.18 -26.05
N SER A 394 -2.13 1.64 -26.16
CA SER A 394 -0.90 2.10 -25.38
C SER A 394 0.55 2.11 -26.04
N PHE A 395 1.57 2.73 -25.38
CA PHE A 395 3.03 2.85 -25.77
C PHE A 395 3.99 3.19 -24.56
N ALA A 396 5.35 3.27 -24.72
CA ALA A 396 6.37 3.43 -23.64
C ALA A 396 7.45 4.57 -23.80
N PRO A 397 7.89 5.31 -22.74
CA PRO A 397 8.68 6.57 -22.82
C PRO A 397 10.08 6.62 -22.11
N SER A 398 10.58 7.83 -21.75
CA SER A 398 12.00 8.12 -21.44
C SER A 398 12.38 8.77 -20.09
N THR A 399 11.46 9.39 -19.33
CA THR A 399 11.79 10.12 -18.08
C THR A 399 10.72 9.95 -16.99
N PRO A 400 11.05 9.97 -15.68
CA PRO A 400 10.11 9.60 -14.60
C PRO A 400 8.87 10.47 -14.48
N TYR A 401 8.96 11.77 -14.76
CA TYR A 401 7.86 12.73 -14.68
C TYR A 401 8.11 13.84 -15.70
N SER A 402 7.15 14.14 -16.58
CA SER A 402 7.31 15.16 -17.62
C SER A 402 5.99 15.67 -18.19
N SER A 403 6.06 16.71 -19.03
CA SER A 403 4.91 17.31 -19.71
C SER A 403 5.20 17.63 -21.18
N ALA A 404 4.15 17.74 -22.00
CA ALA A 404 4.24 18.14 -23.41
C ALA A 404 4.96 19.49 -23.63
N ALA A 405 4.89 20.39 -22.64
CA ALA A 405 5.58 21.68 -22.65
C ALA A 405 7.09 21.57 -22.31
N ALA A 406 7.50 20.54 -21.60
CA ALA A 406 8.89 20.32 -21.16
C ALA A 406 9.65 19.27 -22.00
N ASN A 407 8.93 18.32 -22.64
CA ASN A 407 9.52 17.22 -23.38
C ASN A 407 8.70 16.88 -24.65
N PRO A 408 9.23 17.10 -25.87
CA PRO A 408 8.56 16.75 -27.12
C PRO A 408 8.16 15.27 -27.27
N GLN A 409 8.82 14.34 -26.55
CA GLN A 409 8.44 12.92 -26.58
C GLN A 409 7.10 12.66 -25.89
N VAL A 410 6.68 13.50 -24.92
CA VAL A 410 5.34 13.43 -24.33
C VAL A 410 4.29 13.85 -25.37
N THR A 411 4.58 14.86 -26.19
CA THR A 411 3.74 15.25 -27.34
C THR A 411 3.68 14.16 -28.41
N ALA A 412 4.77 13.41 -28.61
CA ALA A 412 4.79 12.26 -29.53
C ALA A 412 3.93 11.10 -29.00
N TYR A 413 4.10 10.70 -27.73
CA TYR A 413 3.25 9.64 -27.14
C TYR A 413 1.78 10.08 -27.09
N ALA A 414 1.47 11.31 -26.68
CA ALA A 414 0.11 11.82 -26.70
C ALA A 414 -0.54 11.65 -28.08
N LYS A 415 0.20 11.91 -29.17
CA LYS A 415 -0.28 11.65 -30.54
C LYS A 415 -0.42 10.16 -30.86
N THR A 416 0.59 9.33 -30.58
CA THR A 416 0.49 7.87 -30.81
C THR A 416 -0.72 7.26 -30.08
N PHE A 417 -0.95 7.65 -28.83
CA PHE A 417 -2.13 7.26 -28.06
C PHE A 417 -3.42 7.78 -28.71
N LEU A 418 -3.45 9.06 -29.11
CA LEU A 418 -4.59 9.67 -29.80
C LEU A 418 -4.90 8.99 -31.15
N ASP A 419 -3.89 8.51 -31.87
CA ASP A 419 -4.06 7.75 -33.11
C ASP A 419 -4.55 6.32 -32.84
N GLN A 420 -4.09 5.68 -31.75
CA GLN A 420 -4.56 4.36 -31.28
C GLN A 420 -6.01 4.38 -30.77
N ILE A 421 -6.47 5.51 -30.24
CA ILE A 421 -7.83 5.74 -29.70
C ILE A 421 -8.74 6.53 -30.68
N GLU A 422 -8.27 6.90 -31.88
CA GLU A 422 -9.10 7.52 -32.93
C GLU A 422 -10.12 6.54 -33.59
N PRO A 423 -9.88 5.22 -33.76
CA PRO A 423 -10.89 4.27 -34.28
C PRO A 423 -12.12 4.06 -33.39
N VAL A 424 -12.15 4.76 -32.26
CA VAL A 424 -12.71 4.30 -30.99
C VAL A 424 -13.39 5.48 -30.31
N TYR A 425 -12.73 6.64 -30.19
CA TYR A 425 -13.38 7.95 -30.07
C TYR A 425 -13.10 8.80 -31.34
N PRO A 426 -13.79 8.59 -32.47
CA PRO A 426 -13.51 9.31 -33.71
C PRO A 426 -13.57 10.83 -33.56
N GLY A 427 -12.46 11.51 -33.81
CA GLY A 427 -12.27 12.95 -33.61
C GLY A 427 -11.55 13.35 -32.32
N ILE A 428 -11.19 12.42 -31.44
CA ILE A 428 -10.50 12.71 -30.17
C ILE A 428 -9.15 13.40 -30.39
N GLY A 429 -8.41 13.04 -31.45
CA GLY A 429 -7.17 13.72 -31.84
C GLY A 429 -7.35 15.22 -32.13
N ARG A 430 -8.56 15.64 -32.52
CA ARG A 430 -8.93 17.06 -32.76
C ARG A 430 -9.49 17.76 -31.51
N ALA A 431 -9.96 17.00 -30.51
CA ALA A 431 -10.48 17.53 -29.25
C ALA A 431 -9.37 17.80 -28.22
N TRP A 432 -8.20 17.17 -28.36
CA TRP A 432 -7.05 17.36 -27.48
C TRP A 432 -6.51 18.80 -27.55
N ASN A 433 -6.29 19.43 -26.39
CA ASN A 433 -5.88 20.84 -26.33
C ASN A 433 -4.35 21.06 -26.39
N GLY A 434 -3.58 20.01 -26.70
CA GLY A 434 -2.11 20.03 -26.76
C GLY A 434 -1.40 19.89 -25.41
N ARG A 435 -2.12 19.83 -24.28
CA ARG A 435 -1.52 19.60 -22.95
C ARG A 435 -1.58 18.13 -22.58
N ALA A 436 -0.44 17.62 -22.15
CA ALA A 436 -0.29 16.27 -21.60
C ALA A 436 0.78 16.25 -20.51
N THR A 437 0.63 15.35 -19.55
CA THR A 437 1.71 14.92 -18.65
C THR A 437 1.92 13.43 -18.79
N LEU A 438 3.10 12.97 -18.38
CA LEU A 438 3.47 11.57 -18.41
C LEU A 438 4.33 11.26 -17.20
N SER A 439 3.96 10.19 -16.52
CA SER A 439 4.62 9.69 -15.31
C SER A 439 5.01 8.23 -15.48
N VAL A 440 6.20 7.90 -14.98
CA VAL A 440 6.86 6.60 -15.08
C VAL A 440 7.57 6.33 -13.73
N PRO A 441 6.84 5.97 -12.66
CA PRO A 441 7.41 5.87 -11.31
C PRO A 441 8.56 4.86 -11.22
N ALA A 442 8.59 3.85 -12.10
CA ALA A 442 9.66 2.86 -12.15
C ALA A 442 11.03 3.42 -12.58
N LEU A 443 11.09 4.60 -13.20
CA LEU A 443 12.35 5.28 -13.54
C LEU A 443 12.86 6.21 -12.43
N ASP A 444 12.08 6.51 -11.39
CA ASP A 444 12.57 7.31 -10.24
C ASP A 444 13.46 6.43 -9.35
N PRO A 445 14.76 6.76 -9.15
CA PRO A 445 15.68 5.94 -8.36
C PRO A 445 15.36 5.91 -6.85
N ASN A 446 14.34 6.66 -6.39
CA ASN A 446 13.80 6.64 -5.04
C ASN A 446 12.52 5.78 -4.94
N LEU A 447 12.03 5.23 -6.05
CA LEU A 447 10.83 4.38 -6.13
C LEU A 447 11.12 3.00 -6.74
N ASN A 448 11.83 2.95 -7.89
CA ASN A 448 12.16 1.75 -8.69
C ASN A 448 10.99 0.87 -9.14
N CYS A 449 9.75 1.16 -8.73
CA CYS A 449 8.51 0.55 -9.22
C CYS A 449 7.33 1.51 -9.06
N SER A 450 6.22 1.19 -9.73
CA SER A 450 4.91 1.77 -9.49
C SER A 450 4.32 1.19 -8.21
N TYR A 451 3.88 -0.07 -8.21
CA TYR A 451 3.31 -0.75 -7.05
C TYR A 451 4.05 -2.08 -6.80
N SER A 452 3.77 -2.75 -5.69
CA SER A 452 4.24 -4.12 -5.47
C SER A 452 3.14 -5.13 -5.79
N TYR A 453 3.55 -6.33 -6.20
CA TYR A 453 2.67 -7.46 -6.50
C TYR A 453 3.39 -8.78 -6.15
N TRP A 454 2.64 -9.86 -5.96
CA TRP A 454 3.19 -11.20 -5.80
C TRP A 454 3.29 -11.93 -7.14
N LYS A 455 4.48 -12.44 -7.45
CA LYS A 455 4.73 -13.33 -8.59
C LYS A 455 4.24 -14.74 -8.31
N VAL A 456 4.19 -15.57 -9.35
CA VAL A 456 3.97 -17.03 -9.24
C VAL A 456 4.84 -17.61 -8.11
N GLY A 457 4.19 -18.30 -7.16
CA GLY A 457 4.79 -18.97 -6.01
C GLY A 457 5.13 -18.06 -4.82
N GLN A 458 4.90 -16.75 -4.88
CA GLN A 458 5.30 -15.83 -3.80
C GLN A 458 4.29 -15.72 -2.65
N TYR A 459 2.99 -16.03 -2.85
CA TYR A 459 2.04 -16.02 -1.74
C TYR A 459 2.38 -17.10 -0.71
N HIS A 460 2.51 -18.36 -1.13
CA HIS A 460 2.90 -19.45 -0.23
C HIS A 460 4.42 -19.46 0.08
N GLY A 461 5.24 -18.80 -0.74
CA GLY A 461 6.68 -18.65 -0.53
C GLY A 461 7.05 -17.67 0.60
N PHE A 462 6.53 -16.44 0.56
CA PHE A 462 6.86 -15.40 1.57
C PHE A 462 5.79 -14.33 1.87
N SER A 463 4.63 -14.27 1.19
CA SER A 463 3.60 -13.24 1.47
C SER A 463 3.20 -13.22 2.94
N GLY A 464 3.31 -12.04 3.55
CA GLY A 464 3.13 -11.81 4.98
C GLY A 464 4.45 -11.71 5.77
N TYR A 465 5.60 -11.98 5.15
CA TYR A 465 6.94 -11.80 5.76
C TYR A 465 7.57 -10.44 5.44
N GLU A 466 7.05 -9.69 4.47
CA GLU A 466 7.50 -8.35 4.11
C GLU A 466 7.47 -7.41 5.32
N LYS A 467 6.37 -7.47 6.10
CA LYS A 467 6.17 -6.72 7.34
C LYS A 467 7.00 -7.19 8.54
N ALA A 468 7.58 -8.40 8.50
CA ALA A 468 8.22 -9.00 9.66
C ALA A 468 9.50 -8.25 10.06
N ARG A 469 9.57 -7.74 11.29
CA ARG A 469 10.72 -7.01 11.85
C ARG A 469 11.97 -7.89 11.99
N GLN A 470 13.14 -7.26 11.99
CA GLN A 470 14.44 -7.93 11.84
C GLN A 470 15.49 -7.47 12.88
N PRO A 471 16.40 -8.36 13.30
CA PRO A 471 16.38 -9.82 13.08
C PRO A 471 15.12 -10.49 13.66
N PHE A 472 14.58 -11.49 12.95
CA PHE A 472 13.32 -12.13 13.35
C PHE A 472 13.44 -12.87 14.70
N PRO A 473 12.41 -12.90 15.56
CA PRO A 473 11.09 -12.26 15.43
C PRO A 473 10.97 -10.87 16.07
N ASN A 474 11.93 -10.48 16.91
CA ASN A 474 11.78 -9.36 17.86
C ASN A 474 12.83 -8.26 17.71
N GLY A 475 13.53 -8.20 16.58
CA GLY A 475 14.59 -7.23 16.35
C GLY A 475 14.11 -5.79 16.08
N PRO A 476 15.03 -4.81 16.20
CA PRO A 476 14.71 -3.38 16.24
C PRO A 476 14.54 -2.70 14.86
N ILE A 477 14.68 -3.43 13.75
CA ILE A 477 14.46 -2.91 12.39
C ILE A 477 13.07 -3.35 11.92
N HIS A 478 12.12 -2.43 11.91
CA HIS A 478 10.74 -2.62 11.48
C HIS A 478 10.58 -2.27 9.99
N PHE A 479 9.58 -2.86 9.35
CA PHE A 479 9.24 -2.63 7.94
C PHE A 479 7.83 -2.05 7.82
N ALA A 480 7.63 -1.16 6.85
CA ALA A 480 6.34 -0.54 6.54
C ALA A 480 6.26 -0.13 5.06
N GLY A 481 5.05 0.18 4.59
CA GLY A 481 4.78 0.47 3.17
C GLY A 481 3.65 -0.42 2.65
N GLU A 482 3.17 -0.15 1.44
CA GLU A 482 2.05 -0.91 0.87
C GLU A 482 2.40 -2.40 0.66
N HIS A 483 3.63 -2.72 0.26
CA HIS A 483 4.16 -4.07 0.14
C HIS A 483 4.16 -4.87 1.46
N CYS A 484 4.05 -4.19 2.60
CA CYS A 484 3.88 -4.85 3.89
C CYS A 484 2.43 -5.23 4.17
N SER A 485 1.45 -4.68 3.46
CA SER A 485 0.02 -4.94 3.66
C SER A 485 -0.39 -6.26 3.02
N GLN A 486 -1.37 -6.95 3.62
CA GLN A 486 -1.95 -8.15 3.00
C GLN A 486 -3.22 -7.81 2.20
N ASP A 487 -4.03 -6.90 2.73
CA ASP A 487 -5.37 -6.58 2.21
C ASP A 487 -5.39 -5.36 1.27
N PHE A 488 -4.31 -4.56 1.26
CA PHE A 488 -4.20 -3.30 0.50
C PHE A 488 -2.78 -3.09 -0.08
N GLN A 489 -2.14 -4.14 -0.60
CA GLN A 489 -0.86 -4.00 -1.32
C GLN A 489 -1.03 -3.09 -2.55
N GLY A 490 0.01 -2.33 -2.94
CA GLY A 490 -0.08 -1.26 -3.94
C GLY A 490 -0.75 0.04 -3.46
N PHE A 491 -1.84 -0.06 -2.69
CA PHE A 491 -2.68 1.09 -2.33
C PHE A 491 -2.10 2.01 -1.25
N MET A 492 -2.52 3.29 -1.30
CA MET A 492 -2.23 4.29 -0.27
C MET A 492 -2.73 3.86 1.13
N GLU A 493 -3.84 3.11 1.21
CA GLU A 493 -4.37 2.54 2.46
C GLU A 493 -3.40 1.53 3.09
N GLY A 494 -2.82 0.64 2.30
CA GLY A 494 -1.77 -0.28 2.77
C GLY A 494 -0.57 0.48 3.27
N GLY A 495 -0.14 1.51 2.53
CA GLY A 495 0.92 2.42 2.96
C GLY A 495 0.65 3.04 4.34
N ALA A 496 -0.49 3.70 4.53
CA ALA A 496 -0.83 4.36 5.78
C ALA A 496 -1.04 3.37 6.95
N SER A 497 -1.76 2.28 6.72
CA SER A 497 -2.07 1.29 7.76
C SER A 497 -0.84 0.53 8.25
N GLU A 498 0.08 0.16 7.36
CA GLU A 498 1.33 -0.52 7.73
C GLU A 498 2.34 0.43 8.41
N GLY A 499 2.33 1.72 8.04
CA GLY A 499 3.02 2.77 8.80
C GLY A 499 2.53 2.85 10.25
N ALA A 500 1.21 2.90 10.44
CA ALA A 500 0.61 2.86 11.77
C ALA A 500 0.91 1.55 12.53
N ARG A 501 0.94 0.39 11.85
CA ARG A 501 1.33 -0.90 12.47
C ARG A 501 2.77 -0.86 12.97
N ALA A 502 3.74 -0.49 12.12
CA ALA A 502 5.15 -0.48 12.50
C ALA A 502 5.43 0.47 13.68
N ALA A 503 4.78 1.63 13.71
CA ALA A 503 4.80 2.51 14.88
C ALA A 503 4.19 1.85 16.13
N ASN A 504 3.09 1.11 16.02
CA ASN A 504 2.50 0.42 17.16
C ASN A 504 3.33 -0.76 17.69
N GLU A 505 4.15 -1.42 16.87
CA GLU A 505 5.15 -2.40 17.35
C GLU A 505 6.22 -1.73 18.21
N ILE A 506 6.71 -0.57 17.76
CA ILE A 506 7.63 0.29 18.53
C ILE A 506 6.97 0.77 19.83
N LEU A 507 5.70 1.21 19.80
CA LEU A 507 4.98 1.61 21.01
C LEU A 507 4.67 0.45 21.96
N HIS A 508 4.51 -0.78 21.45
CA HIS A 508 4.37 -1.98 22.27
C HIS A 508 5.69 -2.27 23.01
N ASP A 509 6.80 -2.36 22.28
CA ASP A 509 8.12 -2.59 22.85
C ASP A 509 8.49 -1.52 23.90
N TYR A 510 8.16 -0.25 23.65
CA TYR A 510 8.39 0.86 24.59
C TYR A 510 7.59 0.68 25.88
N LYS A 511 6.28 0.40 25.77
CA LYS A 511 5.39 0.18 26.93
C LYS A 511 5.73 -1.10 27.70
N ALA A 512 6.41 -2.05 27.06
CA ALA A 512 6.92 -3.27 27.68
C ALA A 512 8.32 -3.12 28.31
N GLY A 513 8.99 -1.96 28.16
CA GLY A 513 10.34 -1.72 28.69
C GLY A 513 11.44 -2.48 27.92
N ILE A 514 11.23 -2.75 26.63
CA ILE A 514 12.21 -3.42 25.74
C ILE A 514 13.19 -2.39 25.14
N PHE A 515 12.82 -1.10 25.17
CA PHE A 515 13.67 0.08 24.98
C PHE A 515 12.90 1.32 25.50
N PRO A 516 13.50 2.50 25.70
CA PRO A 516 14.93 2.82 25.58
C PRO A 516 15.79 1.98 26.53
#